data_AF-A0A941CNP4-F1
#
_entry.id   AF-A0A941CNP4-F1
#
_cell.length_a   1.000
_cell.length_b   1.000
_cell.length_c   1.000
_cell.angle_alpha   90.00
_cell.angle_beta   90.00
_cell.angle_gamma   90.00
#
_symmetry.space_group_name_H-M   'P 1'
#
loop_
_entity.id
_entity.type
_entity.pdbx_description
1 polymer ?
#
loop_
_entity_poly.entity_id
_entity_poly.type
_entity_poly.pdbx_seq_one_letter_code
_entity_poly.pdbx_strand_id
1 'polypeptide(L)'
;MFIFLMILGSGVLFLGLSAKRQEAQEIPEREMAFVPPPRSLREEELTELKELNHRVKALEKLVFESLLTRETEKAAEETIAPEVKLPEKKPMPESMRTVVELEKAGHGVQEMVAATGMKKGEILLLLSLSKHYAE
;
A
#
# COMPACT_ATOMS: atom_id res chain seq x y z
N MET A 1 21.42 -21.58 -11.65
CA MET A 1 21.21 -20.65 -10.51
C MET A 1 19.82 -20.77 -9.88
N PHE A 2 18.73 -20.81 -10.65
CA PHE A 2 17.36 -20.81 -10.12
C PHE A 2 17.05 -21.99 -9.15
N ILE A 3 17.47 -23.21 -9.50
CA ILE A 3 17.23 -24.41 -8.67
C ILE A 3 17.94 -24.33 -7.31
N PHE A 4 19.16 -23.76 -7.30
CA PHE A 4 19.92 -23.57 -6.06
C PHE A 4 19.23 -22.59 -5.11
N LEU A 5 18.71 -21.48 -5.64
CA LEU A 5 17.92 -20.50 -4.86
C LEU A 5 16.63 -21.11 -4.31
N MET A 6 15.96 -21.98 -5.06
CA MET A 6 14.75 -22.67 -4.60
C MET A 6 15.02 -23.66 -3.46
N ILE A 7 16.12 -24.43 -3.54
CA ILE A 7 16.53 -25.37 -2.48
C ILE A 7 16.97 -24.60 -1.22
N LEU A 8 17.70 -23.50 -1.40
CA LEU A 8 18.14 -22.66 -0.29
C LEU A 8 16.94 -21.99 0.42
N GLY A 9 15.99 -21.46 -0.35
CA GLY A 9 14.78 -20.83 0.18
C GLY A 9 13.89 -21.81 0.95
N SER A 10 13.69 -23.02 0.43
CA SER A 10 12.89 -24.05 1.12
C SER A 10 13.57 -24.54 2.41
N GLY A 11 14.90 -24.66 2.41
CA GLY A 11 15.68 -24.99 3.61
C GLY A 11 15.52 -23.97 4.74
N VAL A 12 15.64 -22.67 4.41
CA VAL A 12 15.48 -21.58 5.39
C VAL A 12 14.06 -21.55 5.98
N LEU A 13 13.03 -21.78 5.16
CA LEU A 13 11.65 -21.86 5.63
C LEU A 13 11.42 -23.08 6.55
N PHE A 14 12.02 -24.23 6.24
CA PHE A 14 11.91 -25.44 7.06
C PHE A 14 12.58 -25.28 8.43
N LEU A 15 13.75 -24.63 8.47
CA LEU A 15 14.47 -24.28 9.70
C LEU A 15 13.68 -23.30 10.58
N GLY A 16 13.12 -22.24 9.98
CA GLY A 16 12.33 -21.25 10.72
C GLY A 16 11.04 -21.81 11.33
N LEU A 17 10.35 -22.71 10.61
CA LEU A 17 9.13 -23.36 11.11
C LEU A 17 9.42 -24.39 12.22
N SER A 18 10.55 -25.09 12.14
CA SER A 18 10.94 -26.10 13.14
C SER A 18 11.39 -25.46 14.46
N ALA A 19 12.10 -24.33 14.40
CA ALA A 19 12.49 -23.57 15.59
C ALA A 19 11.26 -23.09 16.39
N LYS A 20 10.20 -22.64 15.70
CA LYS A 20 8.95 -22.20 16.33
C LYS A 20 8.17 -23.36 16.99
N ARG A 21 8.33 -24.60 16.49
CA ARG A 21 7.70 -25.79 17.10
C ARG A 21 8.42 -26.25 18.36
N GLN A 22 9.74 -26.06 18.47
CA GLN A 22 10.48 -26.39 19.70
C GLN A 22 10.15 -25.43 20.84
N GLU A 23 10.01 -24.12 20.58
CA GLU A 23 9.54 -23.15 21.59
C GLU A 23 8.13 -23.47 22.10
N ALA A 24 7.26 -24.03 21.26
CA ALA A 24 5.90 -24.42 21.67
C ALA A 24 5.84 -25.73 22.47
N GLN A 25 6.93 -26.51 22.51
CA GLN A 25 6.97 -27.83 23.17
C GLN A 25 7.63 -27.80 24.54
N GLU A 26 8.29 -26.69 24.92
CA GLU A 26 8.93 -26.48 26.23
C GLU A 26 8.02 -25.82 27.29
N ILE A 27 6.70 -25.81 27.10
CA ILE A 27 5.79 -25.44 28.20
C ILE A 27 5.56 -26.71 29.03
N PRO A 28 6.18 -26.86 30.22
CA PRO A 28 5.92 -28.02 31.06
C PRO A 28 4.45 -28.00 31.46
N GLU A 29 3.78 -29.15 31.29
CA GLU A 29 2.44 -29.45 31.78
C GLU A 29 2.35 -29.20 33.29
N ARG A 30 2.14 -27.95 33.70
CA ARG A 30 1.53 -27.64 34.99
C ARG A 30 0.04 -27.81 34.80
N GLU A 31 -0.52 -28.81 35.49
CA GLU A 31 -1.94 -29.01 35.72
C GLU A 31 -2.66 -27.67 35.88
N MET A 32 -3.25 -27.17 34.80
CA MET A 32 -4.28 -26.16 34.91
C MET A 32 -5.56 -26.92 35.20
N ALA A 33 -5.95 -26.93 36.48
CA ALA A 33 -7.31 -27.26 36.87
C ALA A 33 -8.26 -26.52 35.91
N PHE A 34 -9.01 -27.28 35.10
CA PHE A 34 -9.99 -26.73 34.18
C PHE A 34 -11.14 -26.15 35.01
N VAL A 35 -11.00 -24.87 35.36
CA VAL A 35 -12.11 -24.05 35.82
C VAL A 35 -12.81 -23.58 34.54
N PRO A 36 -14.03 -24.07 34.22
CA PRO A 36 -14.75 -23.54 33.08
C PRO A 36 -14.96 -22.04 33.32
N PRO A 37 -14.60 -21.17 32.36
CA PRO A 37 -14.80 -19.74 32.52
C PRO A 37 -16.30 -19.46 32.75
N PRO A 38 -16.64 -18.46 33.59
CA PRO A 38 -18.03 -18.10 33.84
C PRO A 38 -18.72 -17.78 32.51
N ARG A 39 -19.88 -18.39 32.27
CA ARG A 39 -20.65 -18.31 31.01
C ARG A 39 -20.91 -16.87 30.53
N SER A 40 -20.88 -15.90 31.45
CA SER A 40 -21.07 -14.47 31.17
C SER A 40 -19.98 -13.84 30.31
N LEU A 41 -18.71 -14.28 30.41
CA LEU A 41 -17.62 -13.73 29.57
C LEU A 41 -17.76 -14.14 28.10
N ARG A 42 -18.42 -15.26 27.83
CA ARG A 42 -18.61 -15.79 26.47
C ARG A 42 -19.64 -14.99 25.68
N GLU A 43 -20.64 -14.40 26.34
CA GLU A 43 -21.68 -13.63 25.67
C GLU A 43 -21.18 -12.22 25.28
N GLU A 44 -20.36 -11.59 26.13
CA GLU A 44 -19.69 -10.32 25.80
C GLU A 44 -18.72 -10.49 24.62
N GLU A 45 -17.86 -11.52 24.63
CA GLU A 45 -16.97 -11.82 23.51
C GLU A 45 -17.72 -12.10 22.20
N LEU A 46 -18.88 -12.79 22.27
CA LEU A 46 -19.72 -13.04 21.10
C LEU A 46 -20.37 -11.76 20.54
N THR A 47 -20.75 -10.81 21.40
CA THR A 47 -21.26 -9.51 20.96
C THR A 47 -20.17 -8.65 20.33
N GLU A 48 -18.98 -8.63 20.90
CA GLU A 48 -17.83 -7.91 20.35
C GLU A 48 -17.38 -8.50 19.02
N LEU A 49 -17.35 -9.84 18.89
CA LEU A 49 -17.07 -10.53 17.63
C LEU A 49 -18.11 -10.19 16.55
N LYS A 50 -19.39 -10.08 16.92
CA LYS A 50 -20.47 -9.73 15.99
C LYS A 50 -20.36 -8.28 15.52
N GLU A 51 -20.02 -7.36 16.44
CA GLU A 51 -19.77 -5.96 16.10
C GLU A 51 -18.53 -5.80 15.22
N LEU A 52 -17.43 -6.49 15.55
CA LEU A 52 -16.21 -6.48 14.75
C LEU A 52 -16.48 -7.02 13.33
N ASN A 53 -17.26 -8.10 13.21
CA ASN A 53 -17.65 -8.65 11.92
C ASN A 53 -18.50 -7.65 11.10
N HIS A 54 -19.41 -6.92 11.75
CA HIS A 54 -20.16 -5.85 11.10
C HIS A 54 -19.26 -4.71 10.60
N ARG A 55 -18.28 -4.29 11.40
CA ARG A 55 -17.30 -3.27 11.01
C ARG A 55 -16.43 -3.73 9.84
N VAL A 56 -15.98 -4.99 9.86
CA VAL A 56 -15.21 -5.59 8.76
C VAL A 56 -16.04 -5.65 7.48
N LYS A 57 -17.32 -6.07 7.54
CA LYS A 57 -18.22 -6.05 6.37
C LYS A 57 -18.47 -4.66 5.82
N ALA A 58 -18.56 -3.65 6.69
CA ALA A 58 -18.72 -2.26 6.24
C ALA A 58 -17.47 -1.76 5.51
N LEU A 59 -16.28 -2.08 6.03
CA LEU A 59 -15.01 -1.77 5.39
C LEU A 59 -14.85 -2.50 4.05
N GLU A 60 -15.21 -3.79 3.99
CA GLU A 60 -15.19 -4.57 2.75
C GLU A 60 -16.11 -3.96 1.69
N LYS A 61 -17.34 -3.58 2.08
CA LYS A 61 -18.28 -2.90 1.18
C LYS A 61 -17.74 -1.57 0.67
N LEU A 62 -17.14 -0.75 1.53
CA LEU A 62 -16.58 0.56 1.16
C LEU A 62 -15.38 0.39 0.23
N VAL A 63 -14.52 -0.59 0.49
CA VAL A 63 -13.39 -0.91 -0.39
C VAL A 63 -13.91 -1.40 -1.75
N PHE A 64 -14.92 -2.27 -1.77
CA PHE A 64 -15.51 -2.75 -3.01
C PHE A 64 -16.17 -1.61 -3.81
N GLU A 65 -16.93 -0.73 -3.16
CA GLU A 65 -17.52 0.46 -3.79
C GLU A 65 -16.45 1.43 -4.32
N SER A 66 -15.36 1.65 -3.58
CA SER A 66 -14.27 2.52 -4.02
C SER A 66 -13.46 1.94 -5.19
N LEU A 67 -13.30 0.61 -5.24
CA LEU A 67 -12.69 -0.07 -6.39
C LEU A 67 -13.61 -0.02 -7.61
N LEU A 68 -14.91 -0.28 -7.43
CA LEU A 68 -15.89 -0.25 -8.51
C LEU A 68 -16.02 1.15 -9.12
N THR A 69 -16.10 2.18 -8.27
CA THR A 69 -16.13 3.58 -8.73
C THR A 69 -14.87 3.98 -9.47
N ARG A 70 -13.69 3.55 -8.99
CA ARG A 70 -12.41 3.80 -9.65
C ARG A 70 -12.28 3.09 -11.01
N GLU A 71 -12.88 1.92 -11.17
CA GLU A 71 -12.95 1.24 -12.46
C GLU A 71 -13.96 1.91 -13.41
N THR A 72 -15.09 2.40 -12.90
CA THR A 72 -16.06 3.15 -13.70
C THR A 72 -15.58 4.54 -14.10
N GLU A 73 -14.80 5.23 -13.26
CA GLU A 73 -14.18 6.51 -13.60
C GLU A 73 -13.12 6.32 -14.70
N LYS A 74 -12.32 5.24 -14.65
CA LYS A 74 -11.38 4.89 -15.72
C LYS A 74 -12.06 4.49 -17.04
N ALA A 75 -13.26 3.92 -16.99
CA ALA A 75 -14.04 3.58 -18.18
C ALA A 75 -14.84 4.77 -18.76
N ALA A 76 -15.19 5.76 -17.93
CA ALA A 76 -15.90 6.97 -18.36
C ALA A 76 -14.96 8.09 -18.84
N GLU A 77 -13.66 8.05 -18.49
CA GLU A 77 -12.64 8.98 -18.98
C GLU A 77 -12.31 8.82 -20.48
N GLU A 78 -12.80 7.78 -21.15
CA GLU A 78 -12.57 7.57 -22.59
C GLU A 78 -13.70 8.07 -23.49
N THR A 79 -14.83 8.57 -22.97
CA THR A 79 -15.98 8.92 -23.84
C THR A 79 -16.65 10.27 -23.64
N ILE A 80 -16.23 11.11 -22.69
CA ILE A 80 -16.79 12.46 -22.60
C ILE A 80 -15.66 13.44 -22.32
N ALA A 81 -15.22 14.12 -23.37
CA ALA A 81 -14.58 15.42 -23.26
C ALA A 81 -15.66 16.47 -23.01
N PRO A 82 -15.84 16.98 -21.77
CA PRO A 82 -16.27 18.35 -21.64
C PRO A 82 -15.04 19.23 -21.88
N GLU A 83 -15.12 20.12 -22.87
CA GLU A 83 -14.30 21.32 -22.91
C GLU A 83 -14.53 22.14 -21.63
N VAL A 84 -13.89 21.75 -20.54
CA VAL A 84 -13.80 22.57 -19.34
C VAL A 84 -12.73 23.62 -19.65
N LYS A 85 -13.22 24.82 -19.98
CA LYS A 85 -12.45 26.05 -20.11
C LYS A 85 -11.40 26.10 -18.99
N LEU A 86 -10.13 25.95 -19.39
CA LEU A 86 -8.98 26.04 -18.49
C LEU A 86 -9.01 27.41 -17.79
N PRO A 87 -8.97 27.49 -16.45
CA PRO A 87 -8.54 28.70 -15.79
C PRO A 87 -7.06 28.92 -16.15
N GLU A 88 -6.70 30.17 -16.39
CA GLU A 88 -5.42 30.64 -16.91
C GLU A 88 -4.23 29.81 -16.42
N LYS A 89 -3.45 29.30 -17.38
CA LYS A 89 -2.20 28.59 -17.20
C LYS A 89 -1.26 29.42 -16.31
N LYS A 90 -1.18 29.07 -15.03
CA LYS A 90 -0.20 29.65 -14.10
C LYS A 90 1.21 29.37 -14.64
N PRO A 91 2.13 30.35 -14.59
CA PRO A 91 3.51 30.11 -15.01
C PRO A 91 4.12 28.98 -14.18
N MET A 92 4.81 28.07 -14.86
CA MET A 92 5.41 26.91 -14.22
C MET A 92 6.44 27.35 -13.17
N PRO A 93 6.40 26.83 -11.93
CA PRO A 93 7.39 27.14 -10.90
C PRO A 93 8.81 26.81 -11.34
N GLU A 94 9.80 27.62 -10.95
CA GLU A 94 11.20 27.45 -11.37
C GLU A 94 11.76 26.06 -11.02
N SER A 95 11.43 25.54 -9.84
CA SER A 95 11.84 24.20 -9.39
C SER A 95 11.25 23.07 -10.26
N MET A 96 10.04 23.28 -10.78
CA MET A 96 9.41 22.33 -11.71
C MET A 96 10.06 22.42 -13.09
N ARG A 97 10.37 23.63 -13.56
CA ARG A 97 11.04 23.85 -14.84
C ARG A 97 12.41 23.18 -14.88
N THR A 98 13.21 23.32 -13.82
CA THR A 98 14.52 22.66 -13.75
C THR A 98 14.43 21.14 -13.82
N VAL A 99 13.42 20.54 -13.18
CA VAL A 99 13.22 19.08 -13.22
C VAL A 99 12.78 18.61 -14.61
N VAL A 100 11.89 19.34 -15.25
CA VAL A 100 11.42 19.03 -16.61
C VAL A 100 12.54 19.20 -17.64
N GLU A 101 13.39 20.22 -17.51
CA GLU A 101 14.54 20.41 -18.39
C GLU A 101 15.57 19.27 -18.24
N LEU A 102 15.82 18.80 -17.00
CA LEU A 102 16.70 17.65 -16.75
C LEU A 102 16.10 16.34 -17.27
N GLU A 103 14.77 16.15 -17.16
CA GLU A 103 14.09 15.00 -17.77
C GLU A 103 14.19 15.04 -19.30
N LYS A 104 13.96 16.21 -19.93
CA LYS A 104 14.11 16.40 -21.39
C LYS A 104 15.55 16.14 -21.85
N ALA A 105 16.54 16.43 -21.01
CA ALA A 105 17.96 16.10 -21.25
C ALA A 105 18.30 14.61 -21.05
N GLY A 106 17.36 13.78 -20.59
CA GLY A 106 17.54 12.34 -20.42
C GLY A 106 18.20 11.93 -19.09
N HIS A 107 18.28 12.83 -18.11
CA HIS A 107 18.87 12.52 -16.82
C HIS A 107 18.01 11.52 -16.02
N GLY A 108 18.67 10.57 -15.39
CA GLY A 108 18.01 9.61 -14.49
C GLY A 108 17.49 10.31 -13.22
N VAL A 109 16.46 9.73 -12.59
CA VAL A 109 15.87 10.30 -11.36
C VAL A 109 16.91 10.53 -10.25
N GLN A 110 17.93 9.68 -10.14
CA GLN A 110 19.01 9.87 -9.16
C GLN A 110 19.93 11.04 -9.50
N GLU A 111 20.18 11.31 -10.78
CA GLU A 111 20.98 12.45 -11.22
C GLU A 111 20.22 13.75 -11.01
N MET A 112 18.90 13.74 -11.22
CA MET A 112 18.02 14.88 -10.92
C MET A 112 18.01 15.20 -9.42
N VAL A 113 18.01 14.18 -8.53
CA VAL A 113 18.16 14.37 -7.08
C VAL A 113 19.49 15.05 -6.75
N ALA A 114 20.60 14.59 -7.37
CA ALA A 114 21.91 15.15 -7.13
C ALA A 114 22.04 16.60 -7.64
N ALA A 115 21.42 16.92 -8.77
CA ALA A 115 21.48 18.25 -9.38
C ALA A 115 20.60 19.28 -8.67
N THR A 116 19.43 18.86 -8.17
CA THR A 116 18.44 19.78 -7.57
C THR A 116 18.42 19.76 -6.04
N GLY A 117 19.05 18.75 -5.41
CA GLY A 117 18.98 18.55 -3.96
C GLY A 117 17.59 18.15 -3.44
N MET A 118 16.62 17.91 -4.33
CA MET A 118 15.25 17.54 -3.98
C MET A 118 15.13 16.05 -3.67
N LYS A 119 14.14 15.66 -2.88
CA LYS A 119 13.90 14.24 -2.59
C LYS A 119 13.37 13.54 -3.83
N LYS A 120 13.68 12.25 -3.99
CA LYS A 120 13.18 11.40 -5.08
C LYS A 120 11.66 11.49 -5.26
N GLY A 121 10.91 11.51 -4.16
CA GLY A 121 9.45 11.64 -4.19
C GLY A 121 8.97 13.00 -4.70
N GLU A 122 9.66 14.08 -4.36
CA GLU A 122 9.34 15.44 -4.81
C GLU A 122 9.56 15.56 -6.32
N ILE A 123 10.64 15.00 -6.85
CA ILE A 123 10.92 14.98 -8.30
C ILE A 123 9.83 14.23 -9.07
N LEU A 124 9.40 13.06 -8.58
CA LEU A 124 8.32 12.31 -9.23
C LEU A 124 6.98 13.05 -9.19
N LEU A 125 6.70 13.75 -8.08
CA LEU A 125 5.51 14.60 -7.98
C LEU A 125 5.59 15.77 -8.95
N LEU A 126 6.74 16.45 -9.05
CA LEU A 126 6.94 17.55 -9.99
C LEU A 126 6.80 17.12 -11.45
N LEU A 127 7.27 15.92 -11.80
CA LEU A 127 7.09 15.32 -13.13
C LEU A 127 5.64 14.94 -13.43
N SER A 128 4.89 14.49 -12.42
CA SER A 128 3.46 14.24 -12.59
C SER A 128 2.67 15.54 -12.73
N LEU A 129 3.05 16.56 -11.97
CA LEU A 129 2.39 17.85 -11.95
C LEU A 129 2.68 18.66 -13.22
N SER A 130 3.90 18.58 -13.77
CA SER A 130 4.30 19.31 -14.98
C SER A 130 3.39 19.04 -16.19
N LYS A 131 2.80 17.84 -16.28
CA LYS A 131 1.82 17.47 -17.32
C LYS A 131 0.54 18.30 -17.31
N HIS A 132 0.25 18.96 -16.18
CA HIS A 132 -0.92 19.81 -15.99
C HIS A 132 -0.60 21.31 -16.12
N TYR A 133 0.67 21.67 -16.31
CA TYR A 133 1.09 23.05 -16.55
C TYR A 133 1.29 23.32 -18.04
N ALA A 134 1.23 24.59 -18.41
CA ALA A 134 1.62 25.03 -19.74
C ALA A 134 3.12 24.97 -19.91
N GLU A 135 3.57 24.44 -21.04
CA GLU A 135 4.91 24.73 -21.57
C GLU A 135 5.08 26.21 -21.88
#